data_AF-A0A2M9XX31-F1
#
_entry.id   AF-A0A2M9XX31-F1
#
_cell.length_a   1.000
_cell.length_b   1.000
_cell.length_c   1.000
_cell.angle_alpha   90.00
_cell.angle_beta   90.00
_cell.angle_gamma   90.00
#
_symmetry.space_group_name_H-M   'P 1'
#
loop_
_entity.id
_entity.type
_entity.pdbx_description
1 polymer ?
#
loop_
_entity_poly.entity_id
_entity_poly.type
_entity_poly.pdbx_seq_one_letter_code
_entity_poly.pdbx_strand_id
1 'polypeptide(L)'
;MDYPNKTEYLEELSERFRSYLILSGVHNEYMIAEILNEFFKSTSLNFSFASDWQHWQNHLETKDLVKIPSLPLPDRSWQFGSMIPQSAEWKRDTQKTKQSIVGSLKPLFIIASIFLWSILYYIIIFRLL
;
A
#
# COMPACT_ATOMS: atom_id res chain seq x y z
N MET A 1 4.89 9.63 9.91
CA MET A 1 3.76 8.70 9.72
C MET A 1 3.71 7.90 11.00
N ASP A 2 2.78 8.21 11.90
CA ASP A 2 2.57 7.40 13.10
C ASP A 2 1.68 6.23 12.72
N TYR A 3 2.17 5.01 12.88
CA TYR A 3 1.44 3.82 12.49
C TYR A 3 0.46 3.44 13.60
N PRO A 4 -0.85 3.38 13.31
CA PRO A 4 -1.86 3.06 14.31
C PRO A 4 -1.82 1.57 14.72
N ASN A 5 -1.20 0.70 13.91
CA ASN A 5 -1.09 -0.73 14.13
C ASN A 5 0.37 -1.20 14.03
N LYS A 6 0.83 -1.92 15.05
CA LYS A 6 2.18 -2.50 15.10
C LYS A 6 2.42 -3.53 13.99
N THR A 7 1.42 -4.32 13.63
CA THR A 7 1.57 -5.36 12.59
C THR A 7 1.74 -4.72 11.21
N GLU A 8 0.93 -3.72 10.89
CA GLU A 8 1.00 -2.98 9.62
C GLU A 8 2.34 -2.23 9.49
N TYR A 9 2.84 -1.68 10.60
CA TYR A 9 4.18 -1.10 10.63
C TYR A 9 5.27 -2.10 10.29
N LEU A 10 5.24 -3.28 10.89
CA LEU A 10 6.25 -4.33 10.67
C LEU A 10 6.24 -4.82 9.23
N GLU A 11 5.06 -5.01 8.64
CA GLU A 11 4.90 -5.38 7.24
C GLU A 11 5.49 -4.30 6.32
N GLU A 12 5.12 -3.04 6.51
CA GLU A 12 5.63 -1.95 5.67
C GLU A 12 7.14 -1.74 5.85
N LEU A 13 7.65 -1.83 7.09
CA LEU A 13 9.07 -1.70 7.38
C LEU A 13 9.88 -2.83 6.73
N SER A 14 9.39 -4.07 6.82
CA SER A 14 10.00 -5.25 6.20
C SER A 14 10.09 -5.10 4.68
N GLU A 15 9.00 -4.68 4.03
CA GLU A 15 8.97 -4.45 2.56
C GLU A 15 9.92 -3.34 2.12
N ARG A 16 10.03 -2.26 2.92
CA ARG A 16 10.99 -1.16 2.66
C ARG A 16 12.44 -1.63 2.79
N PHE A 17 12.77 -2.39 3.83
CA PHE A 17 14.12 -2.93 4.01
C PHE A 17 14.48 -3.93 2.92
N ARG A 18 13.55 -4.81 2.54
CA ARG A 18 13.69 -5.75 1.43
C ARG A 18 13.97 -5.02 0.12
N SER A 19 13.17 -4.01 -0.19
CA SER A 19 13.34 -3.17 -1.39
C SER A 19 14.71 -2.48 -1.41
N TYR A 20 15.15 -1.97 -0.26
CA TYR A 20 16.47 -1.35 -0.12
C TYR A 20 17.60 -2.35 -0.42
N LEU A 21 17.53 -3.57 0.09
CA LEU A 21 18.55 -4.61 -0.16
C LEU A 21 18.61 -5.00 -1.64
N ILE A 22 17.45 -5.17 -2.28
CA ILE A 22 17.36 -5.47 -3.72
C ILE A 22 18.00 -4.35 -4.54
N LEU A 23 17.66 -3.09 -4.23
CA LEU A 23 18.24 -1.92 -4.91
C LEU A 23 19.74 -1.75 -4.62
N SER A 24 20.21 -2.27 -3.49
CA SER A 24 21.63 -2.29 -3.12
C SER A 24 22.42 -3.44 -3.76
N GLY A 25 21.77 -4.28 -4.59
CA GLY A 25 22.42 -5.36 -5.33
C GLY A 25 22.34 -6.74 -4.65
N VAL A 26 21.62 -6.89 -3.54
CA VAL A 26 21.37 -8.19 -2.91
C VAL A 26 20.17 -8.83 -3.62
N HIS A 27 20.42 -9.77 -4.52
CA HIS A 27 19.37 -10.43 -5.31
C HIS A 27 19.01 -11.84 -4.83
N ASN A 28 19.73 -12.37 -3.83
CA ASN A 28 19.43 -13.67 -3.25
C ASN A 28 18.36 -13.52 -2.16
N GLU A 29 17.14 -14.01 -2.43
CA GLU A 29 16.03 -13.95 -1.48
C GLU A 29 16.34 -14.62 -0.14
N TYR A 30 17.12 -15.70 -0.14
CA TYR A 30 17.53 -16.36 1.09
C TYR A 30 18.39 -15.44 1.96
N MET A 31 19.35 -14.74 1.36
CA MET A 31 20.19 -13.78 2.08
C MET A 31 19.38 -12.59 2.59
N ILE A 32 18.44 -12.09 1.79
CA ILE A 32 17.53 -11.01 2.21
C ILE A 32 16.74 -11.46 3.45
N ALA A 33 16.11 -12.64 3.39
CA ALA A 33 15.32 -13.18 4.49
C ALA A 33 16.17 -13.39 5.75
N GLU A 34 17.41 -13.88 5.60
CA GLU A 34 18.35 -14.06 6.71
C GLU A 34 18.74 -12.72 7.36
N ILE A 35 19.10 -11.71 6.57
CA ILE A 35 19.45 -10.37 7.07
C ILE A 35 18.26 -9.75 7.81
N LEU A 36 17.06 -9.80 7.23
CA LEU A 36 15.85 -9.27 7.86
C LEU A 36 15.52 -10.02 9.16
N ASN A 37 15.56 -11.35 9.15
CA ASN A 37 15.30 -12.17 10.32
C ASN A 37 16.27 -11.88 11.46
N GLU A 38 17.56 -11.71 11.16
CA GLU A 38 18.55 -11.35 12.16
C GLU A 38 18.31 -9.95 12.72
N PHE A 39 18.01 -8.97 11.87
CA PHE A 39 17.67 -7.62 12.31
C PHE A 39 16.46 -7.62 13.25
N PHE A 40 15.34 -8.24 12.86
CA PHE A 40 14.12 -8.28 13.67
C PHE A 40 14.28 -9.08 14.97
N LYS A 41 15.22 -10.03 15.04
CA LYS A 41 15.55 -10.76 16.28
C LYS A 41 16.46 -9.98 17.21
N SER A 42 17.40 -9.22 16.66
CA SER A 42 18.45 -8.54 17.42
C SER A 42 18.08 -7.11 17.83
N THR A 43 17.14 -6.48 17.12
CA THR A 43 16.82 -5.05 17.29
C THR A 43 15.44 -4.84 17.90
N SER A 44 15.38 -4.06 18.99
CA SER A 44 14.13 -3.56 19.53
C SER A 44 13.63 -2.36 18.71
N LEU A 45 12.45 -2.47 18.13
CA LEU A 45 11.87 -1.41 17.29
C LEU A 45 11.15 -0.36 18.13
N ASN A 46 11.35 0.90 17.78
CA ASN A 46 10.69 2.04 18.41
C ASN A 46 9.35 2.40 17.75
N PHE A 47 8.96 1.68 16.69
CA PHE A 47 7.74 1.95 15.90
C PHE A 47 7.71 3.36 15.30
N SER A 48 8.90 3.89 15.01
CA SER A 48 9.10 5.15 14.33
C SER A 48 10.07 4.92 13.19
N PHE A 49 9.61 5.20 11.98
CA PHE A 49 10.38 4.90 10.78
C PHE A 49 11.77 5.56 10.80
N ALA A 50 11.88 6.80 11.28
CA ALA A 50 13.15 7.52 11.31
C ALA A 50 14.18 6.86 12.23
N SER A 51 13.77 6.45 13.45
CA SER A 51 14.67 5.78 14.39
C SER A 51 15.00 4.36 13.95
N ASP A 52 14.00 3.62 13.47
CA ASP A 52 14.18 2.22 13.09
C ASP A 52 14.99 2.10 11.78
N TRP A 53 14.87 3.10 10.90
CA TRP A 53 15.75 3.23 9.73
C TRP A 53 17.21 3.47 10.13
N GLN A 54 17.47 4.28 11.16
CA GLN A 54 18.83 4.48 11.66
C GLN A 54 19.40 3.19 12.26
N HIS A 55 18.60 2.45 13.03
CA HIS A 55 19.00 1.13 13.53
C HIS A 55 19.31 0.16 12.40
N TRP A 56 18.50 0.18 11.34
CA TRP A 56 18.72 -0.62 10.14
C TRP A 56 20.04 -0.28 9.44
N GLN A 57 20.32 1.01 9.20
CA GLN A 57 21.58 1.43 8.58
C GLN A 57 22.79 0.98 9.41
N ASN A 58 22.75 1.19 10.74
CA ASN A 58 23.80 0.73 11.63
C ASN A 58 23.98 -0.80 11.58
N HIS A 59 22.89 -1.57 11.55
CA HIS A 59 22.95 -3.03 11.43
C HIS A 59 23.64 -3.47 10.13
N LEU A 60 23.33 -2.81 9.01
CA LEU A 60 23.96 -3.12 7.73
C LEU A 60 25.45 -2.75 7.68
N GLU A 61 25.84 -1.64 8.30
CA GLU A 61 27.24 -1.24 8.41
C GLU A 61 28.07 -2.27 9.20
N THR A 62 27.51 -2.81 10.28
CA THR A 62 28.22 -3.83 11.08
C THR A 62 28.42 -5.17 10.37
N LYS A 63 27.64 -5.44 9.32
CA LYS A 63 27.67 -6.70 8.60
C LYS A 63 28.65 -6.74 7.43
N ASP A 64 29.39 -5.65 7.18
CA ASP A 64 30.31 -5.54 6.04
C ASP A 64 29.66 -6.10 4.76
N LEU A 65 28.40 -5.70 4.52
CA LEU A 65 27.73 -6.06 3.28
C LEU A 65 28.61 -5.50 2.16
N VAL A 66 29.30 -6.40 1.48
CA VAL A 66 30.20 -6.09 0.39
C VAL A 66 29.39 -5.22 -0.55
N LYS A 67 29.66 -3.92 -0.54
CA LYS A 67 29.10 -2.98 -1.51
C LYS A 67 29.72 -3.41 -2.82
N ILE A 68 29.08 -4.36 -3.51
CA ILE A 68 29.49 -4.76 -4.84
C ILE A 68 29.30 -3.49 -5.68
N PRO A 69 30.38 -2.85 -6.13
CA PRO A 69 30.25 -1.67 -6.94
C PRO A 69 29.73 -2.14 -8.31
N SER A 70 28.85 -1.32 -8.87
CA SER A 70 28.17 -1.49 -10.16
C SER A 70 26.97 -2.43 -10.14
N LEU A 71 25.86 -1.95 -10.70
CA LEU A 71 24.82 -2.79 -11.27
C LEU A 71 25.44 -3.64 -12.39
N PRO A 72 25.49 -4.98 -12.29
CA PRO A 72 25.12 -5.77 -13.44
C PRO A 72 23.60 -5.86 -13.36
N LEU A 73 22.88 -5.12 -14.21
CA LEU A 73 21.52 -5.57 -14.55
C LEU A 73 21.69 -7.04 -14.97
N PRO A 74 21.16 -8.02 -14.23
CA PRO A 74 21.23 -9.38 -14.71
C PRO A 74 20.45 -9.41 -16.03
N ASP A 75 20.94 -10.15 -17.01
CA ASP A 75 20.23 -10.51 -18.27
C ASP A 75 18.87 -11.22 -18.00
N ARG A 76 18.42 -11.27 -16.74
CA ARG A 76 17.15 -11.81 -16.25
C ARG A 76 16.06 -10.75 -16.24
N SER A 77 15.86 -10.08 -17.37
CA SER A 77 14.62 -9.34 -17.63
C SER A 77 13.35 -10.22 -17.60
N TRP A 78 13.51 -11.55 -17.55
CA TRP A 78 12.43 -12.54 -17.65
C TRP A 78 11.96 -13.19 -16.35
N GLN A 79 12.53 -12.88 -15.19
CA GLN A 79 12.10 -13.52 -13.92
C GLN A 79 11.22 -12.66 -13.02
N PHE A 80 11.07 -11.36 -13.33
CA PHE A 80 10.15 -10.48 -12.57
C PHE A 80 8.68 -10.64 -12.96
N GLY A 81 8.37 -11.25 -14.12
CA GLY A 81 6.98 -11.37 -14.59
C GLY A 81 6.17 -12.50 -13.97
N SER A 82 6.81 -13.54 -13.42
CA SER A 82 6.12 -14.76 -12.97
C SER A 82 6.11 -14.99 -11.46
N MET A 83 6.90 -14.23 -10.69
CA MET A 83 7.00 -14.36 -9.23
C MET A 83 6.51 -13.12 -8.47
N ILE A 84 5.82 -12.20 -9.14
CA ILE A 84 4.96 -11.24 -8.44
C ILE A 84 3.66 -11.99 -8.20
N PRO A 85 3.33 -12.39 -6.95
CA PRO A 85 2.01 -12.96 -6.70
C PRO A 85 1.00 -11.92 -7.21
N GLN A 86 -0.07 -12.34 -7.89
CA GLN A 86 -1.11 -11.40 -8.37
C GLN A 86 -1.72 -10.56 -7.23
N SER A 87 -1.47 -10.92 -5.97
CA SER A 87 -1.79 -10.14 -4.77
C SER A 87 -0.80 -9.00 -4.44
N ALA A 88 0.35 -8.91 -5.10
CA ALA A 88 1.33 -7.83 -5.01
C ALA A 88 1.12 -6.76 -6.09
N GLU A 89 -0.09 -6.69 -6.67
CA GLU A 89 -0.61 -5.38 -7.05
C GLU A 89 -0.55 -4.50 -5.80
N TRP A 90 0.25 -3.44 -5.88
CA TRP A 90 0.32 -2.40 -4.86
C TRP A 90 -1.09 -1.88 -4.61
N LYS A 91 -1.79 -2.47 -3.63
CA LYS A 91 -3.09 -2.01 -3.16
C LYS A 91 -2.86 -0.68 -2.45
N ARG A 92 -2.75 0.39 -3.22
CA ARG A 92 -3.11 1.73 -2.77
C ARG A 92 -4.62 1.77 -2.61
N ASP A 93 -5.15 1.08 -1.61
CA ASP A 93 -6.55 1.19 -1.28
C ASP A 93 -6.76 1.20 0.24
N THR A 94 -6.09 2.15 0.88
CA THR A 94 -6.55 2.66 2.17
C THR A 94 -7.83 3.49 1.92
N GLN A 95 -8.97 2.78 1.95
CA GLN A 95 -10.32 3.33 2.12
C GLN A 95 -10.98 4.10 0.96
N LYS A 96 -11.11 3.56 -0.26
CA LYS A 96 -11.93 4.23 -1.29
C LYS A 96 -12.91 3.38 -2.10
N THR A 97 -13.66 2.44 -1.51
CA THR A 97 -14.82 1.84 -2.23
C THR A 97 -16.02 1.42 -1.37
N LYS A 98 -16.28 2.10 -0.24
CA LYS A 98 -17.61 2.08 0.41
C LYS A 98 -18.35 3.42 0.39
N GLN A 99 -17.87 4.39 -0.39
CA GLN A 99 -18.48 5.73 -0.48
C GLN A 99 -19.18 6.06 -1.81
N SER A 100 -19.12 5.22 -2.86
CA SER A 100 -19.75 5.58 -4.16
C SER A 100 -21.23 5.21 -4.30
N ILE A 101 -21.75 4.25 -3.53
CA ILE A 101 -23.17 3.83 -3.67
C ILE A 101 -24.11 4.87 -3.04
N VAL A 102 -23.77 5.42 -1.87
CA VAL A 102 -24.61 6.41 -1.17
C VAL A 102 -24.49 7.81 -1.79
N GLY A 103 -23.38 8.11 -2.47
CA GLY A 103 -23.19 9.36 -3.21
C GLY A 103 -23.94 9.42 -4.55
N SER A 104 -24.06 8.29 -5.25
CA SER A 104 -24.71 8.20 -6.57
C SER A 104 -26.24 8.25 -6.53
N LEU A 105 -26.86 7.73 -5.44
CA LEU A 105 -28.33 7.73 -5.30
C LEU A 105 -28.94 9.10 -4.98
N LYS A 106 -28.18 10.00 -4.35
CA LYS A 106 -28.65 11.35 -3.99
C LYS A 106 -29.12 12.19 -5.19
N PRO A 107 -28.33 12.34 -6.27
CA PRO A 107 -28.77 13.12 -7.43
C PRO A 107 -30.00 12.50 -8.13
N LEU A 108 -30.11 11.17 -8.19
CA LEU A 108 -31.28 10.48 -8.76
C LEU A 108 -32.56 10.71 -7.94
N PHE A 109 -32.46 10.70 -6.60
CA PHE A 109 -33.61 10.96 -5.72
C PHE A 109 -34.15 12.38 -5.89
N ILE A 110 -33.26 13.37 -6.05
CA ILE A 110 -33.65 14.77 -6.27
C ILE A 110 -34.42 14.90 -7.60
N ILE A 111 -33.91 14.30 -8.68
CA ILE A 111 -34.56 14.34 -9.99
C ILE A 111 -35.94 13.65 -9.92
N ALA A 112 -36.01 12.45 -9.34
CA ALA A 112 -37.28 11.72 -9.19
C ALA A 112 -38.29 12.50 -8.34
N SER A 113 -37.84 13.18 -7.28
CA SER A 113 -38.70 14.01 -6.43
C SER A 113 -39.30 15.20 -7.20
N ILE A 114 -38.49 15.90 -8.00
CA ILE A 114 -38.98 17.02 -8.83
C ILE A 114 -40.06 16.56 -9.81
N PHE A 115 -39.85 15.42 -10.48
CA PHE A 115 -40.84 14.85 -11.40
C PHE A 115 -42.12 14.42 -10.68
N LEU A 116 -42.00 13.76 -9.53
CA LEU A 116 -43.14 13.33 -8.71
C LEU A 116 -44.00 14.54 -8.32
N TRP A 117 -43.39 15.58 -7.76
CA TRP A 117 -44.11 16.80 -7.35
C TRP A 117 -44.70 17.56 -8.53
N SER A 118 -44.01 17.62 -9.67
CA SER A 118 -44.53 18.27 -10.89
C SER A 118 -45.75 17.55 -11.45
N ILE A 119 -45.73 16.21 -11.51
CA ILE A 119 -46.88 15.40 -11.94
C ILE A 119 -48.04 15.58 -10.98
N LEU A 120 -47.78 15.55 -9.68
CA LEU A 120 -48.81 15.70 -8.66
C LEU A 120 -49.48 17.08 -8.75
N TYR A 121 -48.68 18.14 -8.94
CA TYR A 121 -49.21 19.48 -9.21
C TYR A 121 -50.04 19.54 -10.49
N TYR A 122 -49.56 18.94 -11.58
CA TYR A 122 -50.28 18.90 -12.85
C TYR A 122 -51.64 18.21 -12.71
N ILE A 123 -51.69 17.05 -12.04
CA ILE A 123 -52.93 16.31 -11.78
C ILE A 123 -53.87 17.14 -10.91
N ILE A 124 -53.37 17.80 -9.86
CA ILE A 124 -54.21 18.65 -9.01
C ILE A 124 -54.82 19.79 -9.84
N ILE A 125 -54.01 20.52 -10.61
CA ILE A 125 -54.48 21.65 -11.40
C ILE A 125 -55.49 21.21 -12.46
N PHE A 126 -55.21 20.16 -13.24
CA PHE A 126 -56.11 19.71 -14.32
C PHE A 126 -57.33 18.91 -13.85
N ARG A 127 -57.32 18.38 -12.61
CA ARG A 127 -58.47 17.66 -12.04
C ARG A 127 -59.40 18.57 -11.23
N LEU A 128 -58.92 19.74 -10.79
CA LEU A 128 -59.73 20.79 -10.13
C LEU A 128 -60.24 21.87 -11.09
N LEU A 129 -59.72 21.92 -12.32
CA LEU A 129 -60.27 22.73 -13.43
C LEU A 129 -61.40 21.95 -14.15
#